data_AF-A0A7H1KGK1-F1
#
_entry.id   AF-A0A7H1KGK1-F1
#
_cell.length_a   1.000
_cell.length_b   1.000
_cell.length_c   1.000
_cell.angle_alpha   90.00
_cell.angle_beta   90.00
_cell.angle_gamma   90.00
#
_symmetry.space_group_name_H-M   'P 1'
#
loop_
_entity.id
_entity.type
_entity.pdbx_description
1 polymer ?
#
loop_
_entity_poly.entity_id
_entity_poly.type
_entity_poly.pdbx_seq_one_letter_code
_entity_poly.pdbx_strand_id
1 'polypeptide(L)'
;MYLLNETFTNGLNHGLLFFASLASIFCGIFVIVSKNPIVSVLFLIGLFLNIAGYLMLLGINFIGLSYLLVYVGAVSILFLFILMLINVRISELTTDNSNSIPLAIMIGVFFNVTLYKLLPTNLSSIFNVDAYSNMESVNNMSYTTHYTPMSIKDLNTLSSNSDILFVSSHIWDGALAETSHITSIGNIIYTSYPLWLLITSIILLLAMVGAIVITIKQKS
;
A
#
# COMPACT_ATOMS: atom_id res chain seq x y z
N MET A 1 -17.62 3.81 18.25
CA MET A 1 -16.73 4.48 17.26
C MET A 1 -15.36 4.58 17.91
N TYR A 2 -14.59 3.50 17.84
CA TYR A 2 -13.24 3.45 18.42
C TYR A 2 -12.32 4.24 17.49
N LEU A 3 -11.89 5.42 17.94
CA LEU A 3 -10.75 6.13 17.34
C LEU A 3 -9.50 5.36 17.78
N LEU A 4 -9.12 4.32 17.04
CA LEU A 4 -7.73 3.91 17.04
C LEU A 4 -6.96 5.11 16.47
N ASN A 5 -6.16 5.75 17.32
CA ASN A 5 -5.16 6.72 16.88
C ASN A 5 -4.08 5.91 16.14
N GLU A 6 -4.39 5.56 14.90
CA GLU A 6 -3.54 4.82 13.98
C GLU A 6 -2.28 5.65 13.72
N THR A 7 -1.19 5.28 14.38
CA THR A 7 0.15 5.88 14.24
C THR A 7 0.74 5.71 12.83
N PHE A 8 0.01 5.08 11.90
CA PHE A 8 0.42 4.84 10.52
C PHE A 8 0.01 5.96 9.57
N THR A 9 -1.08 6.67 9.86
CA THR A 9 -1.42 7.84 9.05
C THR A 9 -0.62 9.02 9.60
N ASN A 10 -0.02 9.82 8.72
CA ASN A 10 0.87 10.92 9.08
C ASN A 10 0.10 12.11 9.74
N GLY A 11 -0.72 11.83 10.76
CA GLY A 11 -1.67 12.76 11.37
C GLY A 11 -2.89 13.10 10.50
N LEU A 12 -3.13 12.35 9.41
CA LEU A 12 -4.14 12.69 8.39
C LEU A 12 -5.51 12.06 8.67
N ASN A 13 -6.57 12.86 8.48
CA ASN A 13 -7.97 12.46 8.70
C ASN A 13 -8.33 11.19 7.92
N HIS A 14 -8.84 10.17 8.64
CA HIS A 14 -9.33 8.91 8.08
C HIS A 14 -10.31 9.10 6.91
N GLY A 15 -11.12 10.16 6.93
CA GLY A 15 -12.08 10.46 5.86
C GLY A 15 -11.42 10.77 4.50
N LEU A 16 -10.24 11.39 4.48
CA LEU A 16 -9.56 11.75 3.23
C LEU A 16 -9.00 10.51 2.54
N LEU A 17 -8.43 9.57 3.31
CA LEU A 17 -7.95 8.29 2.79
C LEU A 17 -9.08 7.45 2.17
N PHE A 18 -10.25 7.42 2.83
CA PHE A 18 -11.43 6.77 2.28
C PHE A 18 -11.86 7.40 0.94
N PHE A 19 -11.94 8.73 0.88
CA PHE A 19 -12.29 9.43 -0.36
C PHE A 19 -11.28 9.16 -1.50
N ALA A 20 -9.97 9.18 -1.21
CA ALA A 20 -8.93 8.87 -2.19
C ALA A 20 -9.03 7.43 -2.72
N SER A 21 -9.30 6.46 -1.84
CA SER A 21 -9.51 5.07 -2.26
C SER A 21 -10.72 4.93 -3.18
N LEU A 22 -11.84 5.57 -2.85
CA LEU A 22 -13.06 5.55 -3.66
C LEU A 22 -12.82 6.22 -5.03
N ALA A 23 -12.12 7.36 -5.07
CA ALA A 23 -11.73 8.03 -6.30
C ALA A 23 -10.83 7.15 -7.20
N SER A 24 -9.90 6.39 -6.60
CA SER A 24 -9.04 5.46 -7.35
C SER A 24 -9.82 4.33 -8.01
N ILE A 25 -10.82 3.78 -7.32
CA ILE A 25 -11.71 2.75 -7.83
C ILE A 25 -12.51 3.32 -9.00
N PHE A 26 -13.15 4.49 -8.83
CA PHE A 26 -13.87 5.13 -9.93
C PHE A 26 -13.00 5.37 -11.15
N CYS A 27 -11.77 5.89 -10.98
CA CYS A 27 -10.83 6.04 -12.10
C CYS A 27 -10.56 4.70 -12.79
N GLY A 28 -10.33 3.61 -12.04
CA GLY A 28 -10.12 2.28 -12.60
C GLY A 28 -11.31 1.76 -13.42
N ILE A 29 -12.54 1.95 -12.95
CA ILE A 29 -13.74 1.62 -13.73
C ILE A 29 -13.78 2.47 -15.01
N PHE A 30 -13.54 3.78 -14.92
CA PHE A 30 -13.57 4.68 -16.08
C PHE A 30 -12.52 4.35 -17.14
N VAL A 31 -11.33 3.87 -16.75
CA VAL A 31 -10.29 3.37 -17.67
C VAL A 31 -10.85 2.25 -18.56
N ILE A 32 -11.62 1.32 -18.00
CA ILE A 32 -12.16 0.14 -18.70
C ILE A 32 -13.39 0.52 -19.53
N VAL A 33 -14.26 1.38 -19.02
CA VAL A 33 -15.54 1.74 -19.66
C VAL A 33 -15.37 2.68 -20.85
N SER A 34 -14.32 3.51 -20.87
CA SER A 34 -14.14 4.52 -21.92
C SER A 34 -13.85 3.89 -23.29
N LYS A 35 -14.66 4.25 -24.30
CA LYS A 35 -14.52 3.77 -25.69
C LYS A 35 -13.37 4.42 -26.46
N ASN A 36 -13.01 5.64 -26.09
CA ASN A 36 -11.91 6.38 -26.72
C ASN A 36 -10.60 6.02 -26.02
N PRO A 37 -9.59 5.46 -26.72
CA PRO A 37 -8.36 4.99 -26.08
C PRO A 37 -7.58 6.13 -25.41
N ILE A 38 -7.59 7.34 -25.98
CA ILE A 38 -6.95 8.53 -25.39
C ILE A 38 -7.59 8.89 -24.04
N VAL A 39 -8.93 8.80 -23.94
CA VAL A 39 -9.67 9.08 -22.70
C VAL A 39 -9.41 8.00 -21.65
N SER A 40 -9.29 6.73 -22.06
CA SER A 40 -8.88 5.63 -21.18
C SER A 40 -7.53 5.90 -20.51
N VAL A 41 -6.53 6.36 -21.27
CA VAL A 41 -5.20 6.70 -20.71
C VAL A 41 -5.24 7.91 -19.80
N LEU A 42 -6.05 8.91 -20.11
CA LEU A 42 -6.18 10.08 -19.23
C LEU A 42 -6.71 9.67 -17.84
N PHE A 43 -7.68 8.74 -17.78
CA PHE A 43 -8.13 8.16 -16.51
C PHE A 43 -7.07 7.25 -15.85
N LEU A 44 -6.20 6.60 -16.64
CA LEU A 44 -5.08 5.82 -16.11
C LEU A 44 -4.04 6.72 -15.44
N ILE A 45 -3.72 7.86 -16.05
CA ILE A 45 -2.87 8.91 -15.44
C ILE A 45 -3.52 9.42 -14.16
N GLY A 46 -4.83 9.67 -14.18
CA GLY A 46 -5.60 10.03 -12.98
C GLY A 46 -5.54 8.97 -11.88
N LEU A 47 -5.61 7.69 -12.23
CA LEU A 47 -5.48 6.57 -11.28
C LEU A 47 -4.09 6.55 -10.63
N PHE A 48 -3.01 6.69 -11.40
CA PHE A 48 -1.65 6.74 -10.83
C PHE A 48 -1.41 7.98 -9.99
N LEU A 49 -2.02 9.12 -10.32
CA LEU A 49 -1.96 10.33 -9.50
C LEU A 49 -2.71 10.13 -8.17
N ASN A 50 -3.90 9.51 -8.20
CA ASN A 50 -4.64 9.17 -6.98
C ASN A 50 -3.89 8.17 -6.10
N ILE A 51 -3.24 7.17 -6.70
CA ILE A 51 -2.39 6.22 -5.96
C ILE A 51 -1.18 6.94 -5.37
N ALA A 52 -0.45 7.75 -6.14
CA ALA A 52 0.68 8.54 -5.61
C ALA A 52 0.26 9.43 -4.43
N GLY A 53 -0.88 10.11 -4.57
CA GLY A 53 -1.49 10.87 -3.48
C GLY A 53 -1.81 9.99 -2.27
N TYR A 54 -2.48 8.86 -2.48
CA TYR A 54 -2.82 7.91 -1.42
C TYR A 54 -1.58 7.42 -0.65
N LEU A 55 -0.49 7.06 -1.32
CA LEU A 55 0.75 6.64 -0.66
C LEU A 55 1.46 7.80 0.07
N MET A 56 1.41 9.02 -0.49
CA MET A 56 1.95 10.20 0.17
C MET A 56 1.17 10.55 1.45
N LEU A 57 -0.15 10.36 1.44
CA LEU A 57 -1.00 10.52 2.62
C LEU A 57 -0.74 9.48 3.72
N LEU A 58 -0.32 8.27 3.34
CA LEU A 58 0.14 7.22 4.27
C LEU A 58 1.54 7.48 4.84
N GLY A 59 2.20 8.60 4.48
CA GLY A 59 3.53 8.95 4.96
C GLY A 59 4.68 8.32 4.18
N ILE A 60 4.42 7.48 3.16
CA ILE A 60 5.46 6.85 2.34
C ILE A 60 5.82 7.76 1.16
N ASN A 61 6.42 8.91 1.46
CA ASN A 61 6.64 9.98 0.49
C ASN A 61 7.53 9.57 -0.70
N PHE A 62 8.58 8.79 -0.46
CA PHE A 62 9.51 8.39 -1.51
C PHE A 62 8.83 7.54 -2.60
N ILE A 63 8.07 6.51 -2.20
CA ILE A 63 7.39 5.64 -3.16
C ILE A 63 6.26 6.42 -3.88
N GLY A 64 5.54 7.30 -3.17
CA GLY A 64 4.53 8.17 -3.77
C GLY A 64 5.11 9.08 -4.86
N LEU A 65 6.25 9.74 -4.59
CA LEU A 65 6.96 10.55 -5.58
C LEU A 65 7.50 9.71 -6.75
N SER A 66 8.00 8.49 -6.48
CA SER A 66 8.44 7.57 -7.54
C SER A 66 7.29 7.18 -8.47
N TYR A 67 6.06 7.05 -7.97
CA TYR A 67 4.87 6.82 -8.79
C TYR A 67 4.59 7.99 -9.75
N LEU A 68 4.75 9.23 -9.28
CA LEU A 68 4.61 10.40 -10.13
C LEU A 68 5.70 10.47 -11.21
N LEU A 69 6.96 10.25 -10.84
CA LEU A 69 8.08 10.38 -11.78
C LEU A 69 8.11 9.26 -12.84
N VAL A 70 8.01 8.00 -12.42
CA VAL A 70 8.22 6.86 -13.33
C VAL A 70 6.92 6.47 -14.02
N TYR A 71 5.83 6.31 -13.27
CA TYR A 71 4.58 5.80 -13.83
C TYR A 71 3.81 6.90 -14.55
N VAL A 72 3.49 8.01 -13.87
CA VAL A 72 2.80 9.14 -14.53
C VAL A 72 3.72 9.80 -15.56
N GLY A 73 4.97 10.11 -15.17
CA GLY A 73 5.90 10.89 -15.97
C GLY A 73 6.43 10.17 -17.23
N ALA A 74 6.92 8.94 -17.09
CA ALA A 74 7.51 8.23 -18.22
C ALA A 74 6.52 7.27 -18.88
N VAL A 75 6.00 6.29 -18.14
CA VAL A 75 5.26 5.16 -18.72
C VAL A 75 3.91 5.60 -19.30
N SER A 76 3.09 6.32 -18.53
CA SER A 76 1.74 6.70 -18.97
C SER A 76 1.73 7.79 -20.05
N ILE A 77 2.64 8.76 -19.99
CA ILE A 77 2.77 9.79 -21.03
C ILE A 77 3.32 9.17 -22.33
N LEU A 78 4.26 8.23 -22.26
CA LEU A 78 4.71 7.47 -23.43
C LEU A 78 3.55 6.68 -24.05
N PHE A 79 2.71 6.05 -23.23
CA PHE A 79 1.53 5.35 -23.73
C PHE A 79 0.53 6.30 -24.39
N LEU A 80 0.31 7.50 -23.84
CA LEU A 80 -0.52 8.54 -24.47
C LEU A 80 0.03 8.94 -25.83
N PHE A 81 1.33 9.21 -25.92
CA PHE A 81 1.98 9.60 -27.18
C PHE A 81 1.84 8.50 -28.24
N ILE A 82 2.11 7.24 -27.87
CA ILE A 82 1.97 6.10 -28.78
C ILE A 82 0.53 5.96 -29.27
N LEU A 83 -0.45 6.01 -28.38
CA LEU A 83 -1.85 5.84 -28.77
C LEU A 83 -2.43 6.99 -29.57
N MET A 84 -1.90 8.21 -29.43
CA MET A 84 -2.26 9.34 -30.28
C MET A 84 -1.67 9.19 -31.70
N LEU A 85 -0.46 8.65 -31.82
CA LEU A 85 0.18 8.41 -33.12
C LEU A 85 -0.45 7.22 -33.86
N ILE A 86 -0.95 6.23 -33.13
CA ILE A 86 -1.66 5.11 -33.73
C ILE A 86 -3.08 5.58 -34.07
N ASN A 87 -3.43 5.57 -35.35
CA ASN A 87 -4.81 5.78 -35.78
C ASN A 87 -5.67 4.57 -35.42
N VAL A 88 -6.12 4.51 -34.16
CA VAL A 88 -7.03 3.47 -33.69
C VAL A 88 -8.42 3.78 -34.24
N ARG A 89 -8.80 3.10 -35.34
CA ARG A 89 -10.18 3.10 -35.79
C ARG A 89 -11.01 2.38 -34.73
N ILE A 90 -12.07 3.04 -34.24
CA ILE A 90 -13.12 2.40 -33.45
C ILE A 90 -13.90 1.49 -34.42
N SER A 91 -13.27 0.43 -34.89
CA SER A 91 -13.81 -0.48 -35.89
C SER A 91 -14.83 -1.39 -35.23
N GLU A 92 -16.11 -1.03 -35.38
CA GLU A 92 -17.20 -1.86 -35.94
C GLU A 92 -17.07 -3.40 -35.84
N LEU A 93 -16.73 -3.90 -34.67
CA LEU A 93 -17.21 -5.18 -34.17
C LEU A 93 -17.79 -4.94 -32.78
N THR A 94 -18.78 -4.04 -32.72
CA THR A 94 -19.79 -4.07 -31.66
C THR A 94 -20.62 -5.35 -31.86
N THR A 95 -20.03 -6.50 -31.54
CA THR A 95 -20.89 -7.52 -30.98
C THR A 95 -21.41 -6.90 -29.71
N ASP A 96 -22.68 -6.51 -29.70
CA ASP A 96 -23.44 -6.12 -28.51
C ASP A 96 -23.52 -7.32 -27.56
N ASN A 97 -22.36 -7.79 -27.10
CA ASN A 97 -22.22 -8.90 -26.19
C ASN A 97 -22.03 -8.33 -24.79
N SER A 98 -23.07 -7.62 -24.35
CA SER A 98 -23.23 -7.15 -22.97
C SER A 98 -23.20 -8.30 -21.95
N ASN A 99 -23.27 -9.55 -22.42
CA ASN A 99 -23.15 -10.75 -21.60
C ASN A 99 -21.72 -11.02 -21.08
N SER A 100 -20.70 -10.33 -21.59
CA SER A 100 -19.33 -10.46 -21.07
C SER A 100 -19.10 -9.72 -19.74
N ILE A 101 -19.84 -8.63 -19.49
CA ILE A 101 -19.77 -7.82 -18.26
C ILE A 101 -20.17 -8.61 -17.00
N PRO A 102 -21.32 -9.31 -16.96
CA PRO A 102 -21.71 -10.07 -15.78
C PRO A 102 -20.71 -11.20 -15.47
N LEU A 103 -20.10 -11.81 -16.49
CA LEU A 103 -19.07 -12.82 -16.30
C LEU A 103 -17.79 -12.22 -15.69
N ALA A 104 -17.36 -11.05 -16.17
CA ALA A 104 -16.20 -10.34 -15.62
C ALA A 104 -16.41 -9.93 -14.15
N ILE A 105 -17.62 -9.47 -13.80
CA ILE A 105 -17.98 -9.15 -12.41
C ILE A 105 -17.96 -10.42 -11.54
N MET A 106 -18.52 -11.54 -12.04
CA MET A 106 -18.51 -12.81 -11.30
C MET A 106 -17.09 -13.29 -11.00
N ILE A 107 -16.20 -13.26 -12.00
CA ILE A 107 -14.77 -13.58 -11.82
C ILE A 107 -14.11 -12.61 -10.84
N GLY A 108 -14.37 -11.31 -10.98
CA GLY A 108 -13.75 -10.28 -10.14
C GLY A 108 -14.15 -10.41 -8.66
N VAL A 109 -15.43 -10.67 -8.39
CA VAL A 109 -15.94 -10.88 -7.02
C VAL A 109 -15.37 -12.17 -6.43
N PHE A 110 -15.36 -13.27 -7.20
CA PHE A 110 -14.80 -14.54 -6.73
C PHE A 110 -13.31 -14.41 -6.36
N PHE A 111 -12.54 -13.73 -7.21
CA PHE A 111 -11.13 -13.46 -6.95
C PHE A 111 -10.95 -12.57 -5.71
N ASN A 112 -11.77 -11.51 -5.55
CA ASN A 112 -11.70 -10.62 -4.40
C ASN A 112 -12.01 -11.34 -3.07
N VAL A 113 -13.03 -12.20 -3.03
CA VAL A 113 -13.35 -13.02 -1.84
C VAL A 113 -12.21 -13.97 -1.49
N THR A 114 -11.57 -14.57 -2.50
CA THR A 114 -10.43 -15.47 -2.28
C THR A 114 -9.23 -14.70 -1.70
N LEU A 115 -8.93 -13.52 -2.26
CA LEU A 115 -7.87 -12.65 -1.73
C LEU A 115 -8.13 -12.21 -0.28
N TYR A 116 -9.37 -11.85 0.06
CA TYR A 116 -9.71 -11.43 1.42
C TYR A 116 -9.42 -12.53 2.45
N LYS A 117 -9.65 -13.79 2.11
CA LYS A 117 -9.36 -14.94 2.99
C LYS A 117 -7.86 -15.26 3.13
N LEU A 118 -7.04 -14.86 2.16
CA LEU A 118 -5.58 -15.04 2.21
C LEU A 118 -4.90 -13.99 3.10
N LEU A 119 -5.56 -12.87 3.39
CA LEU A 119 -5.03 -11.86 4.28
C LEU A 119 -5.01 -12.41 5.73
N PRO A 120 -3.91 -12.30 6.48
CA PRO A 120 -3.89 -12.73 7.88
C PRO A 120 -4.89 -11.91 8.72
N THR A 121 -6.08 -12.45 8.97
CA THR A 121 -7.12 -11.82 9.79
C THR A 121 -6.86 -12.06 11.29
N ASN A 122 -5.79 -11.46 11.80
CA ASN A 122 -5.48 -11.50 13.24
C ASN A 122 -6.37 -10.52 14.03
N LEU A 123 -7.70 -10.69 14.02
CA LEU A 123 -8.56 -9.92 14.93
C LEU A 123 -9.85 -10.63 15.40
N SER A 124 -10.20 -11.81 14.88
CA SER A 124 -11.40 -12.55 15.32
C SER A 124 -11.16 -13.54 16.46
N SER A 125 -9.91 -13.79 16.87
CA SER A 125 -9.59 -14.70 17.99
C SER A 125 -9.61 -14.05 19.38
N ILE A 126 -9.69 -12.71 19.47
CA ILE A 126 -9.79 -12.00 20.77
C ILE A 126 -11.26 -11.89 21.24
N PHE A 127 -12.24 -11.98 20.33
CA PHE A 127 -13.66 -11.89 20.67
C PHE A 127 -14.38 -13.24 20.86
N ASN A 128 -13.66 -14.36 20.71
CA ASN A 128 -14.06 -15.66 21.25
C ASN A 128 -13.33 -15.94 22.58
N VAL A 129 -13.34 -14.96 23.50
CA VAL A 129 -13.18 -15.29 24.90
C VAL A 129 -14.50 -15.92 25.30
N ASP A 130 -14.51 -17.25 25.29
CA ASP A 130 -15.55 -18.06 25.88
C ASP A 130 -15.92 -17.45 27.24
N ALA A 131 -17.12 -16.92 27.31
CA ALA A 131 -17.81 -16.69 28.55
C ALA A 131 -18.00 -18.05 29.21
N TYR A 132 -17.09 -18.44 30.11
CA TYR A 132 -17.41 -19.08 31.38
C TYR A 132 -16.15 -19.35 32.21
N SER A 133 -16.25 -18.99 33.51
CA SER A 133 -15.50 -19.56 34.63
C SER A 133 -13.97 -19.52 34.59
N ASN A 134 -13.37 -18.58 35.35
CA ASN A 134 -12.55 -18.89 36.53
C ASN A 134 -11.84 -17.61 37.01
N MET A 135 -12.58 -16.76 37.72
CA MET A 135 -12.05 -15.59 38.43
C MET A 135 -11.28 -15.97 39.72
N GLU A 136 -10.76 -17.19 39.83
CA GLU A 136 -10.10 -17.70 41.05
C GLU A 136 -8.70 -18.30 40.83
N SER A 137 -8.17 -18.37 39.61
CA SER A 137 -6.85 -19.00 39.37
C SER A 137 -5.70 -18.02 39.09
N VAL A 138 -5.92 -16.70 39.13
CA VAL A 138 -4.86 -15.70 38.87
C VAL A 138 -3.88 -15.53 40.04
N ASN A 139 -4.19 -16.07 41.22
CA ASN A 139 -3.36 -15.85 42.41
C ASN A 139 -2.03 -16.62 42.44
N ASN A 140 -1.74 -17.55 41.51
CA ASN A 140 -0.56 -18.41 41.62
C ASN A 140 0.40 -18.43 40.41
N MET A 141 0.26 -17.57 39.41
CA MET A 141 1.21 -17.58 38.28
C MET A 141 2.43 -16.70 38.59
N SER A 142 3.34 -17.27 39.38
CA SER A 142 4.69 -16.76 39.60
C SER A 142 5.53 -16.93 38.33
N TYR A 143 5.65 -15.87 37.53
CA TYR A 143 6.65 -15.83 36.47
C TYR A 143 7.99 -15.40 37.06
N THR A 144 8.85 -16.41 37.24
CA THR A 144 10.26 -16.23 37.57
C THR A 144 10.99 -15.66 36.36
N THR A 145 11.25 -14.35 36.34
CA THR A 145 12.37 -13.79 35.59
C THR A 145 13.19 -12.88 36.50
N HIS A 146 14.49 -13.00 36.32
CA HIS A 146 15.51 -12.78 37.33
C HIS A 146 15.86 -11.30 37.50
N TYR A 147 14.97 -10.48 38.04
CA TYR A 147 15.30 -9.19 38.64
C TYR A 147 14.35 -8.93 39.83
N THR A 148 14.92 -8.78 41.02
CA THR A 148 14.32 -8.46 42.34
C THR A 148 12.80 -8.21 42.39
N PRO A 149 12.01 -9.02 43.11
CA PRO A 149 10.57 -8.79 43.23
C PRO A 149 10.31 -7.56 44.10
N MET A 150 9.94 -6.44 43.48
CA MET A 150 9.29 -5.36 44.20
C MET A 150 7.88 -5.84 44.56
N SER A 151 7.58 -5.83 45.86
CA SER A 151 6.31 -6.30 46.42
C SER A 151 5.16 -5.45 45.86
N ILE A 152 4.10 -6.10 45.37
CA ILE A 152 2.84 -5.45 44.93
C ILE A 152 2.23 -4.56 46.04
N LYS A 153 2.67 -4.75 47.30
CA LYS A 153 2.25 -3.97 48.46
C LYS A 153 2.76 -2.51 48.44
N ASP A 154 3.88 -2.23 47.76
CA ASP A 154 4.43 -0.87 47.65
C ASP A 154 3.75 -0.05 46.55
N LEU A 155 3.00 -0.70 45.64
CA LEU A 155 2.27 -0.01 44.57
C LEU A 155 1.01 0.70 45.07
N ASN A 156 0.41 0.21 46.16
CA ASN A 156 -0.80 0.81 46.74
C ASN A 156 -0.49 2.04 47.61
N THR A 157 0.76 2.24 48.05
CA THR A 157 1.18 3.44 48.81
C THR A 157 1.62 4.60 47.90
N LEU A 158 1.74 4.39 46.60
CA LEU A 158 1.91 5.45 45.59
C LEU A 158 0.57 5.87 44.94
N SER A 159 -0.55 5.27 45.35
CA SER A 159 -1.90 5.53 44.84
C SER A 159 -2.54 6.83 45.36
N SER A 160 -1.89 7.53 46.30
CA SER A 160 -2.36 8.82 46.79
C SER A 160 -1.45 9.95 46.30
N ASN A 161 -1.92 10.65 45.26
CA ASN A 161 -1.38 11.91 44.72
C ASN A 161 -0.14 11.82 43.81
N SER A 162 -0.39 11.42 42.57
CA SER A 162 0.00 12.21 41.40
C SER A 162 -0.52 11.50 40.16
N ASP A 163 -1.27 12.20 39.33
CA ASP A 163 -1.67 11.78 38.00
C ASP A 163 -0.50 11.09 37.30
N ILE A 164 -0.60 9.77 37.13
CA ILE A 164 0.36 9.00 36.35
C ILE A 164 0.03 9.32 34.90
N LEU A 165 0.48 10.49 34.47
CA LEU A 165 0.40 10.97 33.11
C LEU A 165 1.28 10.01 32.31
N PHE A 166 0.65 9.13 31.55
CA PHE A 166 1.33 8.29 30.58
C PHE A 166 2.14 9.21 29.67
N VAL A 167 3.45 9.28 29.93
CA VAL A 167 4.40 9.92 29.04
C VAL A 167 4.44 9.02 27.82
N SER A 168 3.62 9.36 26.83
CA SER A 168 3.91 9.07 25.44
C SER A 168 5.25 9.72 25.15
N SER A 169 6.33 9.00 25.41
CA SER A 169 7.64 9.41 24.95
C SER A 169 7.56 9.33 23.44
N HIS A 170 7.39 10.46 22.79
CA HIS A 170 7.95 10.65 21.46
C HIS A 170 9.44 10.33 21.66
N ILE A 171 9.87 9.11 21.34
CA ILE A 171 11.21 8.62 21.68
C ILE A 171 12.18 9.53 20.94
N TRP A 172 12.75 10.49 21.68
CA TRP A 172 13.69 11.50 21.19
C TRP A 172 14.95 10.85 20.59
N ASP A 173 15.28 9.64 21.05
CA ASP A 173 16.35 8.80 20.51
C ASP A 173 16.02 8.25 19.10
N GLY A 174 14.73 8.06 18.79
CA GLY A 174 14.25 7.67 17.46
C GLY A 174 14.30 8.80 16.44
N ALA A 175 14.18 10.06 16.88
CA ALA A 175 14.30 11.25 16.02
C ALA A 175 15.76 11.49 15.57
N LEU A 176 16.74 11.16 16.41
CA LEU A 176 18.17 11.22 16.04
C LEU A 176 18.56 10.16 15.01
N ALA A 177 17.83 9.04 15.00
CA ALA A 177 17.97 7.95 14.06
C ALA A 177 16.91 7.95 12.95
N GLU A 178 16.13 9.04 12.79
CA GLU A 178 15.07 9.15 11.79
C GLU A 178 15.69 9.30 10.39
N THR A 179 16.18 8.18 9.87
CA THR A 179 16.69 8.09 8.51
C THR A 179 15.51 8.26 7.56
N SER A 180 15.63 9.18 6.62
CA SER A 180 14.65 9.31 5.54
C SER A 180 14.37 7.97 4.84
N HIS A 181 13.15 7.77 4.33
CA HIS A 181 12.79 6.55 3.60
C HIS A 181 13.78 6.20 2.47
N ILE A 182 14.35 7.22 1.81
CA ILE A 182 15.35 7.08 0.74
C ILE A 182 16.64 6.48 1.28
N THR A 183 17.12 6.98 2.41
CA THR A 183 18.35 6.49 3.03
C THR A 183 18.21 5.04 3.51
N SER A 184 17.06 4.67 4.08
CA SER A 184 16.82 3.29 4.53
C SER A 184 16.74 2.32 3.35
N ILE A 185 16.00 2.68 2.29
CA ILE A 185 15.88 1.81 1.09
C ILE A 185 17.23 1.68 0.38
N GLY A 186 17.97 2.79 0.27
CA GLY A 186 19.30 2.80 -0.33
C GLY A 186 20.27 1.90 0.43
N ASN A 187 20.32 2.01 1.76
CA ASN A 187 21.22 1.19 2.57
C ASN A 187 20.95 -0.31 2.37
N ILE A 188 19.69 -0.73 2.34
CA ILE A 188 19.32 -2.13 2.15
C ILE A 188 19.65 -2.61 0.73
N ILE A 189 19.33 -1.81 -0.29
CA ILE A 189 19.53 -2.18 -1.70
C ILE A 189 21.03 -2.27 -2.04
N TYR A 190 21.84 -1.31 -1.62
CA TYR A 190 23.27 -1.29 -1.96
C TYR A 190 24.12 -2.22 -1.09
N THR A 191 23.76 -2.45 0.17
CA THR A 191 24.57 -3.26 1.10
C THR A 191 24.10 -4.71 1.16
N SER A 192 22.80 -4.95 1.37
CA SER A 192 22.28 -6.30 1.65
C SER A 192 21.86 -7.06 0.39
N TYR A 193 21.34 -6.37 -0.63
CA TYR A 193 20.82 -6.99 -1.86
C TYR A 193 21.41 -6.44 -3.18
N PRO A 194 22.76 -6.29 -3.31
CA PRO A 194 23.36 -5.74 -4.52
C PRO A 194 23.12 -6.61 -5.77
N LEU A 195 22.93 -7.93 -5.60
CA LEU A 195 22.70 -8.85 -6.71
C LEU A 195 21.36 -8.59 -7.41
N TRP A 196 20.30 -8.25 -6.67
CA TRP A 196 19.01 -7.86 -7.25
C TRP A 196 19.12 -6.58 -8.08
N LEU A 197 19.92 -5.60 -7.63
CA LEU A 197 20.20 -4.38 -8.39
C LEU A 197 20.98 -4.67 -9.68
N LEU A 198 21.88 -5.63 -9.67
CA LEU A 198 22.59 -6.04 -10.89
C LEU A 198 21.61 -6.63 -11.92
N ILE A 199 20.68 -7.47 -11.48
CA ILE A 199 19.63 -8.03 -12.35
C ILE A 199 18.75 -6.90 -12.94
N THR A 200 18.35 -5.90 -12.16
CA THR A 200 17.56 -4.78 -12.70
C THR A 200 18.31 -3.97 -13.74
N SER A 201 19.63 -3.81 -13.60
CA SER A 201 20.48 -3.18 -14.62
C SER A 201 20.49 -3.97 -15.94
N ILE A 202 20.59 -5.30 -15.87
CA ILE A 202 20.52 -6.17 -17.06
C ILE A 202 19.14 -6.07 -17.72
N ILE A 203 18.06 -6.00 -16.94
CA ILE A 203 16.69 -5.84 -17.47
C ILE A 203 16.55 -4.50 -18.21
N LEU A 204 17.08 -3.41 -17.66
CA LEU A 204 17.07 -2.09 -18.33
C LEU A 204 17.88 -2.10 -19.63
N LEU A 205 19.04 -2.76 -19.65
CA LEU A 205 19.82 -2.95 -20.86
C LEU A 205 19.03 -3.73 -21.92
N LEU A 206 18.40 -4.84 -21.52
CA LEU A 206 17.62 -5.68 -22.41
C LEU A 206 16.40 -4.93 -22.98
N ALA A 207 15.74 -4.09 -22.18
CA ALA A 207 14.64 -3.25 -22.63
C ALA A 207 15.07 -2.28 -23.74
N MET A 208 16.24 -1.65 -23.59
CA MET A 208 16.79 -0.74 -24.60
C MET A 208 17.18 -1.49 -25.88
N VAL A 209 17.95 -2.57 -25.77
CA VAL A 209 18.38 -3.38 -26.92
C VAL A 209 17.16 -3.97 -27.64
N GLY A 210 16.17 -4.46 -26.90
CA GLY A 210 14.92 -5.00 -27.45
C GLY A 210 14.15 -3.96 -28.28
N ALA A 211 13.99 -2.75 -27.76
CA ALA A 211 13.33 -1.67 -28.49
C ALA A 211 14.08 -1.31 -29.80
N ILE A 212 15.41 -1.30 -29.78
CA ILE A 212 16.23 -1.02 -30.98
C ILE A 212 16.09 -2.14 -32.01
N VAL A 213 16.23 -3.40 -31.60
CA VAL A 213 16.15 -4.56 -32.51
C VAL A 213 14.77 -4.67 -33.14
N ILE A 214 13.69 -4.37 -32.41
CA ILE A 214 12.32 -4.40 -32.95
C ILE A 214 12.10 -3.28 -33.98
N THR A 215 12.73 -2.12 -33.81
CA THR A 215 12.52 -0.96 -34.69
C THR A 215 13.47 -0.88 -35.88
N ILE A 216 14.56 -1.65 -35.88
CA ILE A 216 15.53 -1.63 -36.98
C ILE A 216 14.96 -2.32 -38.23
N LYS A 217 14.80 -1.56 -39.33
CA LYS A 217 14.45 -2.13 -40.64
C LYS A 217 15.69 -2.76 -41.27
N GLN A 218 15.62 -4.05 -41.58
CA GLN A 218 16.62 -4.70 -42.42
C GLN A 218 16.49 -4.18 -43.86
N LYS A 219 17.55 -3.53 -44.35
CA LYS A 219 17.66 -3.13 -45.74
C LYS A 219 18.21 -4.34 -46.50
N SER A 220 17.34 -5.05 -47.21
CA SER A 220 17.73 -6.03 -48.24
C SER A 220 18.33 -5.32 -49.44
#